data_AF-A0A9X0XDH6-F1
#
_entry.id   AF-A0A9X0XDH6-F1
#
_cell.length_a   1.000
_cell.length_b   1.000
_cell.length_c   1.000
_cell.angle_alpha   90.00
_cell.angle_beta   90.00
_cell.angle_gamma   90.00
#
_symmetry.space_group_name_H-M   'P 1'
#
loop_
_entity.id
_entity.type
_entity.pdbx_description
1 polymer ?
#
loop_
_entity_poly.entity_id
_entity_poly.type
_entity_poly.pdbx_seq_one_letter_code
_entity_poly.pdbx_strand_id
1 'polypeptide(L)'
;MKQHEPKTFDAYALLGLPFDAVSRREAAELLRARARAGERCFFSTVNVNFLVAAQSAPAFRRSVLESDLVLVDGQPLVWLARLLGLPLPERVAGSDLFEDLQRLPGPPLKVAFFGGPPGAAEEASAQLARRHAEGLSPGLTGVGGFAAGFGDVESLSDEATLAALNASGADFLVVALGAVKGQAWALRNRDRVQAPLISHLGAVVNFTAGRLDRAPVWARSLGLEWLWRIATERGIWRRYLYDGGGLLRLLLGRVLPQWLFGARPAAGREQAPAQLRVNGRSYQLSGEGGPALRQALAAQPAGDKPASWDLRELRSLDAATAAMLLRRSDRPHVAADIQAPRAWRARLQLKLSGLLD
;
A
#
# COMPACT_ATOMS: atom_id res chain seq x y z
N MET A 1 -15.91 11.60 -25.51
CA MET A 1 -15.35 10.99 -24.29
C MET A 1 -13.89 11.38 -24.19
N LYS A 2 -13.49 12.21 -23.22
CA LYS A 2 -12.06 12.47 -22.96
C LYS A 2 -11.49 11.20 -22.35
N GLN A 3 -10.57 10.54 -23.05
CA GLN A 3 -9.74 9.47 -22.49
C GLN A 3 -9.08 10.05 -21.23
N HIS A 4 -9.42 9.53 -20.05
CA HIS A 4 -8.72 9.88 -18.82
C HIS A 4 -7.34 9.23 -18.94
N GLU A 5 -6.33 10.03 -19.23
CA GLU A 5 -4.95 9.59 -19.08
C GLU A 5 -4.78 9.12 -17.62
N PRO A 6 -4.27 7.90 -17.38
CA PRO A 6 -4.15 7.39 -16.02
C PRO A 6 -3.26 8.34 -15.22
N LYS A 7 -3.83 9.02 -14.21
CA LYS A 7 -3.05 9.83 -13.27
C LYS A 7 -1.99 8.93 -12.64
N THR A 8 -0.74 9.13 -13.03
CA THR A 8 0.41 8.48 -12.42
C THR A 8 0.89 9.33 -11.24
N PHE A 9 0.87 8.75 -10.05
CA PHE A 9 1.45 9.38 -8.87
C PHE A 9 2.92 8.95 -8.75
N ASP A 10 3.74 9.85 -8.23
CA ASP A 10 5.07 9.45 -7.77
C ASP A 10 4.92 8.44 -6.62
N ALA A 11 5.88 7.53 -6.50
CA ALA A 11 5.94 6.61 -5.39
C ALA A 11 7.32 6.73 -4.73
N TYR A 12 7.38 6.63 -3.40
CA TYR A 12 8.61 6.73 -2.63
C TYR A 12 8.80 5.49 -1.77
N ALA A 13 10.02 4.95 -1.75
CA ALA A 13 10.35 3.82 -0.92
C ALA A 13 10.73 4.27 0.49
N LEU A 14 10.03 3.73 1.49
CA LEU A 14 10.31 3.94 2.90
C LEU A 14 10.47 2.59 3.59
N LEU A 15 11.67 2.36 4.16
CA LEU A 15 12.03 1.13 4.87
C LEU A 15 11.69 -0.18 4.12
N GLY A 16 11.82 -0.17 2.79
CA GLY A 16 11.69 -1.34 1.93
C GLY A 16 10.28 -1.59 1.40
N LEU A 17 9.35 -0.65 1.61
CA LEU A 17 7.99 -0.66 1.06
C LEU A 17 7.76 0.61 0.20
N PRO A 18 7.05 0.50 -0.94
CA PRO A 18 6.65 1.66 -1.74
C PRO A 18 5.43 2.35 -1.12
N PHE A 19 5.36 3.66 -1.25
CA PHE A 19 4.20 4.48 -0.87
C PHE A 19 3.89 5.46 -1.99
N ASP A 20 2.64 5.50 -2.46
CA ASP A 20 2.20 6.49 -3.45
C ASP A 20 2.04 7.86 -2.80
N ALA A 21 2.62 8.87 -3.42
CA ALA A 21 2.45 10.27 -3.04
C ALA A 21 1.12 10.79 -3.57
N VAL A 22 0.05 10.36 -2.90
CA VAL A 22 -1.33 10.69 -3.23
C VAL A 22 -2.01 11.27 -2.01
N SER A 23 -2.75 12.37 -2.20
CA SER A 23 -3.60 12.91 -1.15
C SER A 23 -4.83 12.02 -0.91
N ARG A 24 -5.46 12.16 0.25
CA ARG A 24 -6.69 11.45 0.62
C ARG A 24 -7.81 11.69 -0.41
N ARG A 25 -7.94 12.95 -0.86
CA ARG A 25 -8.92 13.32 -1.89
C ARG A 25 -8.60 12.65 -3.23
N GLU A 26 -7.36 12.73 -3.69
CA GLU A 26 -6.95 12.12 -4.96
C GLU A 26 -7.11 10.60 -4.93
N ALA A 27 -6.81 9.95 -3.80
CA ALA A 27 -7.02 8.53 -3.63
C ALA A 27 -8.51 8.16 -3.73
N ALA A 28 -9.40 8.92 -3.10
CA ALA A 28 -10.85 8.69 -3.18
C ALA A 28 -11.37 8.86 -4.61
N GLU A 29 -10.95 9.94 -5.30
CA GLU A 29 -11.32 10.21 -6.69
C GLU A 29 -10.79 9.12 -7.64
N LEU A 30 -9.52 8.71 -7.47
CA LEU A 30 -8.90 7.62 -8.25
C LEU A 30 -9.65 6.30 -8.08
N LEU A 31 -9.91 5.89 -6.84
CA LEU A 31 -10.61 4.63 -6.56
C LEU A 31 -12.03 4.65 -7.12
N ARG A 32 -12.74 5.78 -6.99
CA ARG A 32 -14.06 5.97 -7.61
C ARG A 32 -14.00 5.82 -9.13
N ALA A 33 -13.01 6.45 -9.77
CA ALA A 33 -12.84 6.39 -11.21
C ALA A 33 -12.53 4.96 -11.67
N ARG A 34 -11.61 4.26 -11.01
CA ARG A 34 -11.25 2.87 -11.32
C ARG A 34 -12.43 1.92 -11.16
N ALA A 35 -13.17 2.03 -10.05
CA ALA A 35 -14.36 1.22 -9.83
C ALA A 35 -15.39 1.40 -10.96
N ARG A 36 -15.66 2.64 -11.37
CA ARG A 36 -16.60 2.94 -12.46
C ARG A 36 -16.11 2.46 -13.83
N ALA A 37 -14.80 2.46 -14.05
CA ALA A 37 -14.19 1.94 -15.26
C ALA A 37 -14.09 0.40 -15.28
N GLY A 38 -14.41 -0.28 -14.17
CA GLY A 38 -14.16 -1.72 -14.03
C GLY A 38 -12.68 -2.07 -13.93
N GLU A 39 -11.83 -1.08 -13.65
CA GLU A 39 -10.38 -1.27 -13.54
C GLU A 39 -10.03 -1.86 -12.17
N ARG A 40 -9.43 -3.06 -12.19
CA ARG A 40 -8.99 -3.75 -10.99
C ARG A 40 -7.96 -2.93 -10.23
N CYS A 41 -8.13 -2.83 -8.91
CA CYS A 41 -7.25 -2.13 -8.02
C CYS A 41 -7.24 -2.78 -6.64
N PHE A 42 -6.19 -3.54 -6.37
CA PHE A 42 -5.86 -4.00 -5.03
C PHE A 42 -5.05 -2.92 -4.31
N PHE A 43 -5.61 -2.32 -3.26
CA PHE A 43 -4.92 -1.25 -2.54
C PHE A 43 -4.69 -1.56 -1.06
N SER A 44 -3.59 -1.02 -0.53
CA SER A 44 -3.11 -1.28 0.82
C SER A 44 -2.92 0.01 1.61
N THR A 45 -3.42 0.05 2.84
CA THR A 45 -3.22 1.16 3.77
C THR A 45 -2.16 0.78 4.80
N VAL A 46 -0.91 1.09 4.49
CA VAL A 46 0.27 0.61 5.22
C VAL A 46 0.53 1.48 6.43
N ASN A 47 0.39 0.88 7.61
CA ASN A 47 0.67 1.48 8.91
C ASN A 47 1.95 0.88 9.54
N VAL A 48 2.27 1.29 10.78
CA VAL A 48 3.46 0.78 11.48
C VAL A 48 3.43 -0.75 11.66
N ASN A 49 2.25 -1.32 11.93
CA ASN A 49 2.08 -2.77 12.05
C ASN A 49 2.44 -3.48 10.73
N PHE A 50 1.97 -2.94 9.60
CA PHE A 50 2.33 -3.46 8.27
C PHE A 50 3.83 -3.35 8.03
N LEU A 51 4.41 -2.18 8.30
CA LEU A 51 5.83 -1.94 8.09
C LEU A 51 6.70 -2.92 8.88
N VAL A 52 6.40 -3.13 10.17
CA VAL A 52 7.16 -4.03 11.05
C VAL A 52 6.97 -5.48 10.64
N ALA A 53 5.74 -5.92 10.37
CA ALA A 53 5.46 -7.28 9.94
C ALA A 53 6.12 -7.62 8.59
N ALA A 54 6.18 -6.67 7.66
CA ALA A 54 6.83 -6.86 6.36
C ALA A 54 8.35 -7.04 6.47
N GLN A 55 9.00 -6.67 7.58
CA GLN A 55 10.43 -6.91 7.76
C GLN A 55 10.76 -8.37 8.05
N SER A 56 9.84 -9.13 8.64
CA SER A 56 10.07 -10.51 9.06
C SER A 56 9.23 -11.54 8.29
N ALA A 57 8.21 -11.13 7.53
CA ALA A 57 7.33 -12.01 6.77
C ALA A 57 7.42 -11.74 5.25
N PRO A 58 8.25 -12.49 4.50
CA PRO A 58 8.45 -12.28 3.06
C PRO A 58 7.16 -12.32 2.23
N ALA A 59 6.25 -13.27 2.54
CA ALA A 59 4.96 -13.38 1.85
C ALA A 59 4.06 -12.15 2.08
N PHE A 60 4.06 -11.61 3.30
CA PHE A 60 3.30 -10.40 3.61
C PHE A 60 3.92 -9.16 2.97
N ARG A 61 5.26 -9.06 2.96
CA ARG A 61 5.95 -8.01 2.22
C ARG A 61 5.57 -8.03 0.74
N ARG A 62 5.57 -9.21 0.13
CA ARG A 62 5.18 -9.41 -1.28
C ARG A 62 3.75 -8.91 -1.53
N SER A 63 2.79 -9.19 -0.65
CA SER A 63 1.42 -8.68 -0.82
C SER A 63 1.32 -7.15 -0.84
N VAL A 64 2.15 -6.45 -0.07
CA VAL A 64 2.21 -4.98 -0.12
C VAL A 64 2.86 -4.50 -1.42
N LEU A 65 3.94 -5.15 -1.86
CA LEU A 65 4.62 -4.79 -3.12
C LEU A 65 3.74 -4.99 -4.36
N GLU A 66 2.90 -6.02 -4.32
CA GLU A 66 1.96 -6.35 -5.41
C GLU A 66 0.64 -5.57 -5.34
N SER A 67 0.50 -4.63 -4.41
CA SER A 67 -0.63 -3.71 -4.40
C SER A 67 -0.52 -2.67 -5.54
N ASP A 68 -1.64 -2.39 -6.20
CA ASP A 68 -1.72 -1.37 -7.25
C ASP A 68 -1.59 0.04 -6.69
N LEU A 69 -2.03 0.25 -5.45
CA LEU A 69 -1.98 1.51 -4.72
C LEU A 69 -1.58 1.25 -3.26
N VAL A 70 -0.55 1.93 -2.76
CA VAL A 70 -0.03 1.80 -1.40
C VAL A 70 -0.09 3.15 -0.70
N LEU A 71 -1.01 3.27 0.23
CA LEU A 71 -1.32 4.49 0.96
C LEU A 71 -0.61 4.49 2.32
N VAL A 72 -0.11 5.66 2.73
CA VAL A 72 0.53 5.84 4.04
C VAL A 72 -0.52 6.03 5.13
N ASP A 73 -0.75 4.99 5.94
CA ASP A 73 -1.74 4.98 7.01
C ASP A 73 -1.07 5.09 8.38
N GLY A 74 -0.73 6.31 8.78
CA GLY A 74 -0.30 6.57 10.16
C GLY A 74 0.65 7.74 10.27
N GLN A 75 0.43 8.55 11.30
CA GLN A 75 1.22 9.75 11.53
C GLN A 75 2.73 9.46 11.75
N PRO A 76 3.14 8.37 12.46
CA PRO A 76 4.56 8.04 12.60
C PRO A 76 5.29 7.82 11.28
N LEU A 77 4.62 7.23 10.28
CA LEU A 77 5.22 7.00 8.96
C LEU A 77 5.36 8.30 8.17
N VAL A 78 4.37 9.20 8.26
CA VAL A 78 4.43 10.53 7.65
C VAL A 78 5.54 11.37 8.28
N TRP A 79 5.69 11.35 9.60
CA TRP A 79 6.80 12.04 10.28
C TRP A 79 8.15 11.49 9.86
N LEU A 80 8.28 10.16 9.77
CA LEU A 80 9.50 9.52 9.32
C LEU A 80 9.83 9.89 7.86
N ALA A 81 8.83 9.89 6.98
CA ALA A 81 9.00 10.32 5.59
C ALA A 81 9.47 11.77 5.51
N ARG A 82 8.87 12.68 6.29
CA ARG A 82 9.28 14.10 6.36
C ARG A 82 10.69 14.28 6.90
N LEU A 83 11.06 13.53 7.95
CA LEU A 83 12.42 13.54 8.50
C LEU A 83 13.46 13.11 7.46
N LEU A 84 13.07 12.20 6.55
CA LEU A 84 13.90 11.71 5.45
C LEU A 84 13.78 12.52 4.16
N GLY A 85 13.05 13.65 4.17
CA GLY A 85 12.86 14.50 2.99
C GLY A 85 12.02 13.86 1.88
N LEU A 86 11.24 12.81 2.17
CA LEU A 86 10.34 12.18 1.21
C LEU A 86 9.04 13.00 1.10
N PRO A 87 8.63 13.43 -0.10
CA PRO A 87 7.46 14.28 -0.28
C PRO A 87 6.16 13.45 -0.32
N LEU A 88 5.89 12.70 0.75
CA LEU A 88 4.57 12.11 0.97
C LEU A 88 3.62 13.22 1.47
N PRO A 89 2.51 13.49 0.77
CA PRO A 89 1.71 14.69 1.01
C PRO A 89 1.04 14.67 2.39
N GLU A 90 0.33 13.58 2.70
CA GLU A 90 -0.43 13.47 3.94
C GLU A 90 -0.70 12.01 4.35
N ARG A 91 -1.25 11.85 5.56
CA ARG A 91 -1.74 10.57 6.08
C ARG A 91 -3.06 10.21 5.39
N VAL A 92 -3.12 9.03 4.78
CA VAL A 92 -4.34 8.49 4.15
C VAL A 92 -4.75 7.20 4.86
N ALA A 93 -5.51 7.33 5.94
CA ALA A 93 -6.04 6.14 6.63
C ALA A 93 -7.18 5.52 5.85
N GLY A 94 -7.27 4.18 5.90
CA GLY A 94 -8.33 3.46 5.18
C GLY A 94 -9.74 3.80 5.65
N SER A 95 -9.92 4.12 6.92
CA SER A 95 -11.20 4.54 7.49
C SER A 95 -11.59 5.96 7.08
N ASP A 96 -10.62 6.85 6.99
CA ASP A 96 -10.77 8.21 6.48
C ASP A 96 -11.10 8.20 4.97
N LEU A 97 -10.39 7.38 4.19
CA LEU A 97 -10.66 7.17 2.78
C LEU A 97 -12.07 6.59 2.55
N PHE A 98 -12.49 5.63 3.38
CA PHE A 98 -13.84 5.06 3.33
C PHE A 98 -14.92 6.11 3.63
N GLU A 99 -14.69 7.03 4.59
CA GLU A 99 -15.58 8.17 4.85
C GLU A 99 -15.68 9.12 3.65
N ASP A 100 -14.58 9.39 2.95
CA ASP A 100 -14.60 10.25 1.76
C ASP A 100 -15.36 9.61 0.60
N LEU A 101 -15.13 8.32 0.37
CA LEU A 101 -15.87 7.57 -0.64
C LEU A 101 -17.39 7.61 -0.39
N GLN A 102 -17.84 7.61 0.87
CA GLN A 102 -19.27 7.77 1.22
C GLN A 102 -19.83 9.14 0.85
N ARG A 103 -19.01 10.18 0.81
CA ARG A 103 -19.42 11.57 0.55
C ARG A 103 -19.35 11.96 -0.93
N LEU A 104 -18.66 11.18 -1.76
CA LEU A 104 -18.52 11.49 -3.17
C LEU A 104 -19.89 11.48 -3.89
N PRO A 105 -20.16 12.47 -4.76
CA PRO A 105 -21.42 12.56 -5.49
C PRO A 105 -21.53 11.56 -6.66
N GLY A 106 -22.77 11.36 -7.12
CA GLY A 106 -23.11 10.50 -8.26
C GLY A 106 -23.49 9.07 -7.85
N PRO A 107 -23.57 8.14 -8.83
CA PRO A 107 -23.97 6.76 -8.55
C PRO A 107 -23.09 6.10 -7.46
N PRO A 108 -23.71 5.43 -6.47
CA PRO A 108 -22.99 4.82 -5.35
C PRO A 108 -22.15 3.65 -5.84
N LEU A 109 -21.02 3.39 -5.17
CA LEU A 109 -20.35 2.10 -5.31
C LEU A 109 -21.04 1.09 -4.40
N LYS A 110 -21.24 -0.11 -4.93
CA LYS A 110 -21.74 -1.27 -4.20
C LYS A 110 -20.59 -1.87 -3.39
N VAL A 111 -20.76 -1.95 -2.08
CA VAL A 111 -19.74 -2.44 -1.15
C VAL A 111 -20.16 -3.77 -0.56
N ALA A 112 -19.27 -4.77 -0.66
CA ALA A 112 -19.38 -6.01 0.08
C ALA A 112 -18.33 -6.08 1.19
N PHE A 113 -18.67 -6.72 2.30
CA PHE A 113 -17.78 -6.93 3.44
C PHE A 113 -17.50 -8.41 3.62
N PHE A 114 -16.24 -8.78 3.78
CA PHE A 114 -15.82 -10.17 4.01
C PHE A 114 -14.96 -10.29 5.26
N GLY A 115 -15.44 -11.05 6.24
CA GLY A 115 -14.78 -11.25 7.54
C GLY A 115 -15.13 -10.19 8.59
N GLY A 116 -14.31 -10.11 9.63
CA GLY A 116 -14.62 -9.39 10.86
C GLY A 116 -15.21 -10.32 11.94
N PRO A 117 -15.50 -9.79 13.14
CA PRO A 117 -16.17 -10.56 14.18
C PRO A 117 -17.53 -11.11 13.71
N PRO A 118 -18.07 -12.17 14.32
CA PRO A 118 -19.36 -12.74 13.94
C PRO A 118 -20.46 -11.68 13.82
N GLY A 119 -21.15 -11.63 12.68
CA GLY A 119 -22.22 -10.67 12.36
C GLY A 119 -21.75 -9.27 11.93
N ALA A 120 -20.45 -8.94 12.03
CA ALA A 120 -19.97 -7.59 11.76
C ALA A 120 -20.05 -7.22 10.27
N ALA A 121 -19.83 -8.17 9.37
CA ALA A 121 -19.89 -7.93 7.93
C ALA A 121 -21.33 -7.64 7.48
N GLU A 122 -22.27 -8.45 7.97
CA GLU A 122 -23.70 -8.35 7.69
C GLU A 122 -24.26 -7.03 8.23
N GLU A 123 -23.93 -6.68 9.47
CA GLU A 123 -24.31 -5.40 10.08
C GLU A 123 -23.69 -4.20 9.35
N ALA A 124 -22.41 -4.28 8.96
CA ALA A 124 -21.75 -3.21 8.20
C ALA A 124 -22.45 -2.99 6.84
N SER A 125 -22.80 -4.06 6.13
CA SER A 125 -23.53 -3.98 4.87
C SER A 125 -24.91 -3.35 5.07
N ALA A 126 -25.67 -3.85 6.05
CA ALA A 126 -27.02 -3.36 6.32
C ALA A 126 -27.02 -1.88 6.75
N GLN A 127 -26.09 -1.48 7.62
CA GLN A 127 -25.97 -0.08 8.03
C GLN A 127 -25.54 0.83 6.89
N LEU A 128 -24.61 0.40 6.04
CA LEU A 128 -24.20 1.20 4.89
C LEU A 128 -25.36 1.39 3.89
N ALA A 129 -26.14 0.35 3.63
CA ALA A 129 -27.33 0.43 2.79
C ALA A 129 -28.41 1.35 3.40
N ARG A 130 -28.64 1.28 4.72
CA ARG A 130 -29.56 2.17 5.43
C ARG A 130 -29.13 3.63 5.32
N ARG A 131 -27.85 3.92 5.62
CA ARG A 131 -27.28 5.27 5.53
C ARG A 131 -27.30 5.83 4.10
N HIS A 132 -27.18 4.95 3.10
CA HIS A 132 -27.36 5.34 1.71
C HIS A 132 -28.79 5.79 1.42
N ALA A 133 -29.78 5.00 1.85
CA ALA A 133 -31.20 5.33 1.69
C ALA A 133 -31.61 6.62 2.44
N GLU A 134 -30.98 6.89 3.59
CA GLU A 134 -31.15 8.13 4.36
C GLU A 134 -30.40 9.34 3.77
N GLY A 135 -29.62 9.16 2.69
CA GLY A 135 -28.82 10.21 2.07
C GLY A 135 -27.57 10.62 2.86
N LEU A 136 -27.22 9.90 3.93
CA LEU A 136 -26.05 10.16 4.78
C LEU A 136 -24.74 9.60 4.19
N SER A 137 -24.85 8.60 3.33
CA SER A 137 -23.74 7.96 2.62
C SER A 137 -24.06 7.86 1.12
N PRO A 138 -24.27 8.99 0.40
CA PRO A 138 -24.75 8.97 -0.99
C PRO A 138 -23.77 8.26 -1.94
N GLY A 139 -22.48 8.25 -1.62
CA GLY A 139 -21.45 7.67 -2.47
C GLY A 139 -21.30 6.15 -2.36
N LEU A 140 -21.78 5.49 -1.31
CA LEU A 140 -21.61 4.04 -1.11
C LEU A 140 -22.92 3.39 -0.67
N THR A 141 -23.17 2.15 -1.09
CA THR A 141 -24.27 1.32 -0.58
C THR A 141 -23.79 -0.08 -0.27
N GLY A 142 -24.27 -0.68 0.81
CA GLY A 142 -23.96 -2.08 1.14
C GLY A 142 -24.76 -3.04 0.25
N VAL A 143 -24.11 -4.11 -0.24
CA VAL A 143 -24.74 -5.15 -1.07
C VAL A 143 -24.48 -6.58 -0.59
N GLY A 144 -23.67 -6.76 0.46
CA GLY A 144 -23.40 -8.07 1.02
C GLY A 144 -22.46 -8.03 2.22
N GLY A 145 -22.75 -8.85 3.22
CA GLY A 145 -21.86 -9.14 4.32
C GLY A 145 -21.65 -10.64 4.40
N PHE A 146 -20.39 -11.06 4.44
CA PHE A 146 -20.00 -12.46 4.35
C PHE A 146 -19.09 -12.80 5.52
N ALA A 147 -19.57 -13.66 6.42
CA ALA A 147 -18.73 -14.25 7.44
C ALA A 147 -17.63 -15.10 6.80
N ALA A 148 -16.39 -14.92 7.26
CA ALA A 148 -15.28 -15.77 6.82
C ALA A 148 -15.17 -17.06 7.64
N GLY A 149 -15.63 -17.05 8.89
CA GLY A 149 -15.39 -18.16 9.82
C GLY A 149 -13.91 -18.27 10.22
N PHE A 150 -13.50 -19.46 10.66
CA PHE A 150 -12.12 -19.76 11.05
C PHE A 150 -11.46 -20.63 9.97
N GLY A 151 -10.29 -20.21 9.50
CA GLY A 151 -9.56 -20.92 8.46
C GLY A 151 -8.26 -20.23 8.10
N ASP A 152 -7.42 -20.93 7.34
CA ASP A 152 -6.28 -20.37 6.64
C ASP A 152 -6.73 -19.65 5.34
N VAL A 153 -5.80 -19.10 4.58
CA VAL A 153 -6.14 -18.38 3.35
C VAL A 153 -6.80 -19.30 2.32
N GLU A 154 -6.39 -20.58 2.26
CA GLU A 154 -6.85 -21.53 1.26
C GLU A 154 -8.29 -21.98 1.51
N SER A 155 -8.60 -22.38 2.74
CA SER A 155 -9.97 -22.73 3.15
C SER A 155 -10.95 -21.57 2.97
N LEU A 156 -10.50 -20.33 3.21
CA LEU A 156 -11.31 -19.13 2.97
C LEU A 156 -11.44 -18.73 1.49
N SER A 157 -10.79 -19.46 0.58
CA SER A 157 -10.76 -19.19 -0.87
C SER A 157 -11.53 -20.24 -1.68
N ASP A 158 -12.46 -20.94 -1.04
CA ASP A 158 -13.31 -21.94 -1.67
C ASP A 158 -14.25 -21.31 -2.73
N GLU A 159 -14.70 -22.13 -3.68
CA GLU A 159 -15.52 -21.68 -4.80
C GLU A 159 -16.90 -21.15 -4.36
N ALA A 160 -17.48 -21.67 -3.27
CA ALA A 160 -18.78 -21.19 -2.79
C ALA A 160 -18.67 -19.78 -2.22
N THR A 161 -17.62 -19.52 -1.42
CA THR A 161 -17.32 -18.18 -0.89
C THR A 161 -17.11 -17.18 -2.02
N LEU A 162 -16.31 -17.53 -3.04
CA LEU A 162 -16.03 -16.62 -4.16
C LEU A 162 -17.24 -16.41 -5.07
N ALA A 163 -18.05 -17.46 -5.31
CA ALA A 163 -19.29 -17.34 -6.06
C ALA A 163 -20.27 -16.40 -5.34
N ALA A 164 -20.40 -16.51 -4.01
CA ALA A 164 -21.26 -15.63 -3.22
C ALA A 164 -20.78 -14.16 -3.25
N LEU A 165 -19.47 -13.94 -3.11
CA LEU A 165 -18.87 -12.61 -3.22
C LEU A 165 -19.11 -12.00 -4.61
N ASN A 166 -18.92 -12.78 -5.68
CA ASN A 166 -19.13 -12.32 -7.04
C ASN A 166 -20.62 -12.05 -7.35
N ALA A 167 -21.51 -12.91 -6.86
CA ALA A 167 -22.95 -12.76 -7.03
C ALA A 167 -23.51 -11.49 -6.36
N SER A 168 -22.83 -10.93 -5.36
CA SER A 168 -23.21 -9.65 -4.74
C SER A 168 -23.17 -8.46 -5.73
N GLY A 169 -22.41 -8.58 -6.82
CA GLY A 169 -22.20 -7.49 -7.78
C GLY A 169 -21.51 -6.27 -7.16
N ALA A 170 -20.67 -6.49 -6.15
CA ALA A 170 -19.94 -5.42 -5.48
C ALA A 170 -18.90 -4.77 -6.41
N ASP A 171 -18.80 -3.44 -6.33
CA ASP A 171 -17.73 -2.65 -6.96
C ASP A 171 -16.49 -2.57 -6.05
N PHE A 172 -16.69 -2.76 -4.74
CA PHE A 172 -15.65 -2.69 -3.73
C PHE A 172 -15.83 -3.77 -2.66
N LEU A 173 -14.85 -4.68 -2.59
CA LEU A 173 -14.73 -5.68 -1.54
C LEU A 173 -13.82 -5.20 -0.41
N VAL A 174 -14.40 -5.07 0.79
CA VAL A 174 -13.67 -4.80 2.03
C VAL A 174 -13.38 -6.10 2.76
N VAL A 175 -12.09 -6.44 2.90
CA VAL A 175 -11.62 -7.66 3.58
C VAL A 175 -11.18 -7.33 5.02
N ALA A 176 -11.69 -8.08 6.00
CA ALA A 176 -11.42 -7.88 7.42
C ALA A 176 -10.98 -9.17 8.14
N LEU A 177 -9.93 -9.81 7.62
CA LEU A 177 -9.37 -11.06 8.16
C LEU A 177 -8.15 -10.85 9.08
N GLY A 178 -7.84 -9.59 9.40
CA GLY A 178 -6.56 -9.18 9.98
C GLY A 178 -5.50 -8.92 8.89
N ALA A 179 -4.52 -8.07 9.18
CA ALA A 179 -3.60 -7.52 8.17
C ALA A 179 -2.93 -8.59 7.31
N VAL A 180 -2.22 -9.54 7.95
CA VAL A 180 -1.45 -10.57 7.24
C VAL A 180 -2.34 -11.48 6.41
N LYS A 181 -3.39 -12.04 7.03
CA LYS A 181 -4.31 -12.97 6.35
C LYS A 181 -5.14 -12.28 5.27
N GLY A 182 -5.62 -11.07 5.53
CA GLY A 182 -6.44 -10.29 4.61
C GLY A 182 -5.67 -9.87 3.35
N GLN A 183 -4.41 -9.45 3.51
CA GLN A 183 -3.53 -9.16 2.39
C GLN A 183 -3.21 -10.40 1.55
N ALA A 184 -2.89 -11.53 2.20
CA ALA A 184 -2.63 -12.79 1.50
C ALA A 184 -3.88 -13.31 0.76
N TRP A 185 -5.06 -13.22 1.38
CA TRP A 185 -6.33 -13.61 0.76
C TRP A 185 -6.68 -12.71 -0.42
N ALA A 186 -6.54 -11.39 -0.27
CA ALA A 186 -6.81 -10.45 -1.35
C ALA A 186 -5.87 -10.69 -2.53
N LEU A 187 -4.57 -10.85 -2.28
CA LEU A 187 -3.59 -11.14 -3.33
C LEU A 187 -3.91 -12.46 -4.06
N ARG A 188 -4.23 -13.53 -3.32
CA ARG A 188 -4.54 -14.84 -3.92
C ARG A 188 -5.79 -14.80 -4.81
N ASN A 189 -6.79 -14.02 -4.43
CA ASN A 189 -8.11 -14.05 -5.08
C ASN A 189 -8.41 -12.83 -5.95
N ARG A 190 -7.48 -11.87 -6.09
CA ARG A 190 -7.72 -10.62 -6.85
C ARG A 190 -8.15 -10.84 -8.30
N ASP A 191 -7.75 -11.96 -8.90
CA ASP A 191 -8.11 -12.31 -10.28
C ASP A 191 -9.41 -13.13 -10.36
N ARG A 192 -9.85 -13.73 -9.24
CA ARG A 192 -11.06 -14.57 -9.11
C ARG A 192 -12.27 -13.78 -8.62
N VAL A 193 -12.05 -12.73 -7.82
CA VAL A 193 -13.08 -11.80 -7.36
C VAL A 193 -13.39 -10.80 -8.47
N GLN A 194 -14.66 -10.54 -8.78
CA GLN A 194 -15.09 -9.64 -9.85
C GLN A 194 -15.13 -8.16 -9.44
N ALA A 195 -15.18 -7.87 -8.13
CA ALA A 195 -15.15 -6.51 -7.63
C ALA A 195 -13.87 -5.79 -8.09
N PRO A 196 -13.96 -4.64 -8.79
CA PRO A 196 -12.81 -3.89 -9.24
C PRO A 196 -11.91 -3.46 -8.08
N LEU A 197 -12.48 -2.99 -6.97
CA LEU A 197 -11.70 -2.58 -5.81
C LEU A 197 -11.65 -3.71 -4.79
N ILE A 198 -10.44 -4.02 -4.29
CA ILE A 198 -10.23 -4.94 -3.18
C ILE A 198 -9.26 -4.29 -2.20
N SER A 199 -9.60 -4.29 -0.91
CA SER A 199 -8.66 -3.84 0.12
C SER A 199 -8.91 -4.49 1.46
N HIS A 200 -7.83 -4.71 2.21
CA HIS A 200 -7.94 -5.06 3.62
C HIS A 200 -8.14 -3.79 4.46
N LEU A 201 -9.36 -3.62 5.00
CA LEU A 201 -9.73 -2.50 5.89
C LEU A 201 -10.38 -3.02 7.19
N GLY A 202 -9.61 -3.72 8.02
CA GLY A 202 -10.15 -4.44 9.18
C GLY A 202 -11.00 -3.59 10.16
N ALA A 203 -10.54 -2.39 10.51
CA ALA A 203 -11.29 -1.54 11.45
C ALA A 203 -12.56 -0.93 10.83
N VAL A 204 -12.59 -0.77 9.51
CA VAL A 204 -13.72 -0.15 8.78
C VAL A 204 -14.99 -0.97 8.93
N VAL A 205 -14.89 -2.30 8.96
CA VAL A 205 -16.06 -3.17 9.17
C VAL A 205 -16.70 -2.88 10.52
N ASN A 206 -15.92 -2.83 11.60
CA ASN A 206 -16.46 -2.57 12.94
C ASN A 206 -16.99 -1.13 13.09
N PHE A 207 -16.33 -0.14 12.50
CA PHE A 207 -16.83 1.25 12.50
C PHE A 207 -18.14 1.37 11.72
N THR A 208 -18.25 0.71 10.56
CA THR A 208 -19.45 0.74 9.72
C THR A 208 -20.59 -0.05 10.34
N ALA A 209 -20.31 -1.13 11.05
CA ALA A 209 -21.27 -1.88 11.85
C ALA A 209 -21.67 -1.16 13.16
N GLY A 210 -21.12 0.02 13.46
CA GLY A 210 -21.41 0.75 14.71
C GLY A 210 -20.96 0.02 15.98
N ARG A 211 -20.05 -0.95 15.86
CA ARG A 211 -19.51 -1.74 16.99
C ARG A 211 -18.34 -1.05 17.68
N LEU A 212 -17.72 -0.07 17.02
CA LEU A 212 -16.65 0.74 17.54
C LEU A 212 -16.91 2.21 17.18
N ASP A 213 -16.59 3.10 18.10
CA ASP A 213 -16.59 4.53 17.84
C ASP A 213 -15.25 4.98 17.24
N ARG A 214 -15.31 5.89 16.26
CA ARG A 214 -14.11 6.58 15.77
C ARG A 214 -13.55 7.48 16.86
N ALA A 215 -12.23 7.71 16.81
CA ALA A 215 -11.63 8.75 17.65
C ALA A 215 -12.27 10.13 17.35
N PRO A 216 -12.46 10.99 18.36
CA PRO A 216 -12.94 12.36 18.17
C PRO A 216 -12.12 13.13 17.13
N VAL A 217 -12.74 14.11 16.47
CA VAL A 217 -12.08 14.89 15.39
C VAL A 217 -10.78 15.51 15.88
N TRP A 218 -10.74 16.08 17.08
CA TRP A 218 -9.51 16.68 17.64
C TRP A 218 -8.38 15.66 17.76
N ALA A 219 -8.67 14.42 18.19
CA ALA A 219 -7.66 13.37 18.34
C ALA A 219 -7.16 12.90 16.97
N ARG A 220 -8.05 12.80 15.98
CA ARG A 220 -7.68 12.48 14.59
C ARG A 220 -6.81 13.57 13.95
N SER A 221 -7.18 14.84 14.16
CA SER A 221 -6.44 15.99 13.63
C SER A 221 -5.04 16.13 14.25
N LEU A 222 -4.86 15.75 15.50
CA LEU A 222 -3.55 15.71 16.18
C LEU A 222 -2.76 14.42 15.90
N GLY A 223 -3.31 13.46 15.15
CA GLY A 223 -2.66 12.17 14.91
C GLY A 223 -2.60 11.26 16.15
N LEU A 224 -3.45 11.50 17.14
CA LEU A 224 -3.54 10.77 18.42
C LEU A 224 -4.58 9.64 18.39
N GLU A 225 -5.11 9.27 17.22
CA GLU A 225 -6.08 8.17 17.08
C GLU A 225 -5.55 6.86 17.67
N TRP A 226 -4.24 6.60 17.58
CA TRP A 226 -3.62 5.43 18.19
C TRP A 226 -3.73 5.44 19.72
N LEU A 227 -3.57 6.61 20.36
CA LEU A 227 -3.67 6.78 21.80
C LEU A 227 -5.13 6.63 22.26
N TRP A 228 -6.06 7.20 21.50
CA TRP A 228 -7.49 6.98 21.73
C TRP A 228 -7.83 5.49 21.71
N ARG A 229 -7.38 4.77 20.69
CA ARG A 229 -7.61 3.32 20.58
C ARG A 229 -7.01 2.53 21.75
N ILE A 230 -5.83 2.92 22.24
CA ILE A 230 -5.24 2.30 23.45
C ILE A 230 -6.15 2.49 24.67
N ALA A 231 -6.77 3.67 24.81
CA ALA A 231 -7.66 3.96 25.92
C ALA A 231 -9.01 3.23 25.80
N THR A 232 -9.53 3.02 24.59
CA THR A 232 -10.87 2.46 24.37
C THR A 232 -10.90 0.95 24.07
N GLU A 233 -9.87 0.39 23.44
CA GLU A 233 -9.81 -1.03 23.06
C GLU A 233 -8.92 -1.83 24.02
N ARG A 234 -9.51 -2.80 24.73
CA ARG A 234 -8.77 -3.66 25.66
C ARG A 234 -7.72 -4.50 24.93
N GLY A 235 -6.46 -4.45 25.42
CA GLY A 235 -5.37 -5.30 24.94
C GLY A 235 -4.64 -4.83 23.67
N ILE A 236 -5.14 -3.79 22.99
CA ILE A 236 -4.48 -3.26 21.77
C ILE A 236 -3.10 -2.66 22.07
N TRP A 237 -2.88 -2.20 23.29
CA TRP A 237 -1.61 -1.63 23.75
C TRP A 237 -0.43 -2.59 23.57
N ARG A 238 -0.65 -3.92 23.69
CA ARG A 238 0.40 -4.94 23.48
C ARG A 238 0.91 -4.90 22.05
N ARG A 239 -0.01 -4.75 21.09
CA ARG A 239 0.31 -4.59 19.67
C ARG A 239 1.08 -3.29 19.45
N TYR A 240 0.62 -2.17 20.01
CA TYR A 240 1.32 -0.89 19.88
C TYR A 240 2.72 -0.89 20.51
N LEU A 241 2.92 -1.59 21.63
CA LEU A 241 4.24 -1.73 22.24
C LEU A 241 5.19 -2.54 21.35
N TYR A 242 4.70 -3.66 20.80
CA TYR A 242 5.48 -4.48 19.86
C TYR A 242 5.82 -3.71 18.58
N ASP A 243 4.82 -3.09 17.95
CA ASP A 243 4.98 -2.32 16.72
C ASP A 243 5.87 -1.09 16.94
N GLY A 244 5.68 -0.39 18.07
CA GLY A 244 6.49 0.76 18.48
C GLY A 244 7.94 0.39 18.75
N GLY A 245 8.19 -0.70 19.47
CA GLY A 245 9.54 -1.24 19.68
C GLY A 245 10.19 -1.71 18.37
N GLY A 246 9.40 -2.34 17.49
CA GLY A 246 9.83 -2.72 16.14
C GLY A 246 10.25 -1.51 15.31
N LEU A 247 9.43 -0.45 15.29
CA LEU A 247 9.74 0.81 14.63
C LEU A 247 10.99 1.46 15.24
N LEU A 248 11.08 1.55 16.56
CA LEU A 248 12.25 2.14 17.24
C LEU A 248 13.53 1.39 16.89
N ARG A 249 13.50 0.06 16.85
CA ARG A 249 14.65 -0.76 16.40
C ARG A 249 15.02 -0.46 14.95
N LEU A 250 14.04 -0.26 14.06
CA LEU A 250 14.31 0.17 12.68
C LEU A 250 14.88 1.60 12.66
N LEU A 251 14.37 2.51 13.50
CA LEU A 251 14.91 3.86 13.58
C LEU A 251 16.36 3.85 14.05
N LEU A 252 16.66 3.21 15.18
CA LEU A 252 18.00 3.17 15.76
C LEU A 252 18.99 2.34 14.93
N GLY A 253 18.55 1.21 14.37
CA GLY A 253 19.41 0.28 13.66
C GLY A 253 19.47 0.49 12.15
N ARG A 254 18.61 1.34 11.57
CA ARG A 254 18.56 1.61 10.12
C ARG A 254 18.57 3.09 9.80
N VAL A 255 17.73 3.90 10.44
CA VAL A 255 17.53 5.31 10.05
C VAL A 255 18.53 6.27 10.70
N LEU A 256 18.81 6.11 11.98
CA LEU A 256 19.64 7.03 12.74
C LEU A 256 21.10 6.99 12.26
N PRO A 257 21.74 5.83 12.05
CA PRO A 257 23.13 5.85 11.60
C PRO A 257 23.25 6.27 10.13
N GLN A 258 22.19 6.10 9.32
CA GLN A 258 22.09 6.75 8.01
C GLN A 258 22.08 8.26 8.09
N TRP A 259 21.28 8.78 9.01
CA TRP A 259 21.11 10.21 9.14
C TRP A 259 22.35 10.87 9.74
N LEU A 260 23.02 10.19 10.69
CA LEU A 260 24.23 10.66 11.36
C LEU A 260 25.51 10.47 10.53
N PHE A 261 25.67 9.32 9.89
CA PHE A 261 26.92 8.90 9.25
C PHE A 261 26.77 8.66 7.75
N GLY A 262 25.55 8.70 7.21
CA GLY A 262 25.35 8.70 5.78
C GLY A 262 25.96 9.97 5.19
N ALA A 263 26.91 9.79 4.27
CA ALA A 263 27.42 10.91 3.49
C ALA A 263 26.21 11.63 2.86
N ARG A 264 25.99 12.89 3.23
CA ARG A 264 25.18 13.79 2.40
C ARG A 264 25.76 13.67 0.98
N PRO A 265 24.95 13.45 -0.06
CA PRO A 265 25.48 13.40 -1.42
C PRO A 265 26.32 14.66 -1.60
N ALA A 266 27.62 14.46 -1.82
CA ALA A 266 28.54 15.55 -2.04
C ALA A 266 28.07 16.22 -3.33
N ALA A 267 27.43 17.38 -3.22
CA ALA A 267 27.10 18.20 -4.38
C ALA A 267 28.38 18.38 -5.19
N GLY A 268 28.39 17.85 -6.42
CA GLY A 268 29.46 18.11 -7.39
C GLY A 268 30.60 17.09 -7.52
N ARG A 269 30.52 15.86 -6.98
CA ARG A 269 31.45 14.79 -7.43
C ARG A 269 30.87 14.06 -8.64
N GLU A 270 31.42 14.35 -9.81
CA GLU A 270 31.20 13.61 -11.04
C GLU A 270 31.63 12.15 -10.83
N GLN A 271 30.67 11.23 -10.85
CA GLN A 271 30.89 9.80 -10.64
C GLN A 271 30.89 9.09 -11.99
N ALA A 272 31.76 8.08 -12.12
CA ALA A 272 31.87 7.28 -13.33
C ALA A 272 30.49 6.71 -13.74
N PRO A 273 30.09 6.86 -15.01
CA PRO A 273 28.75 6.47 -15.43
C PRO A 273 28.59 4.94 -15.42
N ALA A 274 27.54 4.46 -14.76
CA ALA A 274 27.11 3.07 -14.89
C ALA A 274 26.45 2.89 -16.28
N GLN A 275 26.75 1.80 -16.99
CA GLN A 275 26.15 1.54 -18.31
C GLN A 275 24.96 0.60 -18.18
N LEU A 276 23.78 1.08 -18.57
CA LEU A 276 22.54 0.31 -18.62
C LEU A 276 22.26 -0.11 -20.06
N ARG A 277 22.08 -1.40 -20.34
CA ARG A 277 21.63 -1.86 -21.67
C ARG A 277 20.16 -2.23 -21.64
N VAL A 278 19.35 -1.66 -22.55
CA VAL A 278 17.93 -1.98 -22.72
C VAL A 278 17.65 -2.22 -24.19
N ASN A 279 17.22 -3.43 -24.56
CA ASN A 279 16.87 -3.80 -25.95
C ASN A 279 17.95 -3.39 -26.98
N GLY A 280 19.23 -3.61 -26.65
CA GLY A 280 20.36 -3.26 -27.53
C GLY A 280 20.77 -1.78 -27.51
N ARG A 281 20.05 -0.91 -26.81
CA ARG A 281 20.44 0.50 -26.58
C ARG A 281 21.18 0.64 -25.25
N SER A 282 22.35 1.26 -25.27
CA SER A 282 23.14 1.56 -24.06
C SER A 282 22.81 2.97 -23.57
N TYR A 283 22.47 3.10 -22.29
CA TYR A 283 22.26 4.36 -21.59
C TYR A 283 23.40 4.54 -20.59
N GLN A 284 24.03 5.71 -20.60
CA GLN A 284 24.97 6.08 -19.55
C GLN A 284 24.21 6.72 -18.39
N LEU A 285 24.33 6.14 -17.20
CA LEU A 285 23.79 6.66 -15.96
C LEU A 285 24.92 7.42 -15.24
N SER A 286 24.98 8.73 -15.38
CA SER A 286 25.88 9.60 -14.63
C SER A 286 25.23 10.12 -13.34
N GLY A 287 25.98 10.19 -12.23
CA GLY A 287 25.54 10.87 -10.99
C GLY A 287 24.50 10.10 -10.14
N GLU A 288 23.59 10.83 -9.49
CA GLU A 288 22.36 10.29 -8.88
C GLU A 288 21.51 9.65 -9.98
N GLY A 289 21.77 8.38 -10.30
CA GLY A 289 21.21 7.70 -11.48
C GLY A 289 19.69 7.44 -11.43
N GLY A 290 18.96 8.05 -10.50
CA GLY A 290 17.54 7.84 -10.32
C GLY A 290 16.67 8.33 -11.49
N PRO A 291 16.71 9.63 -11.85
CA PRO A 291 15.90 10.16 -12.94
C PRO A 291 16.21 9.52 -14.30
N ALA A 292 17.49 9.33 -14.63
CA ALA A 292 17.92 8.71 -15.88
C ALA A 292 17.51 7.22 -15.95
N LEU A 293 17.60 6.47 -14.84
CA LEU A 293 17.13 5.09 -14.79
C LEU A 293 15.60 5.01 -14.87
N ARG A 294 14.86 5.93 -14.22
CA ARG A 294 13.40 6.02 -14.37
C ARG A 294 12.99 6.27 -15.82
N GLN A 295 13.66 7.21 -16.50
CA GLN A 295 13.41 7.50 -17.90
C GLN A 295 13.70 6.29 -18.80
N ALA A 296 14.82 5.60 -18.57
CA ALA A 296 15.17 4.39 -19.32
C ALA A 296 14.17 3.24 -19.09
N LEU A 297 13.69 3.07 -17.85
CA LEU A 297 12.66 2.08 -17.49
C LEU A 297 11.28 2.44 -18.05
N ALA A 298 10.95 3.73 -18.15
CA ALA A 298 9.70 4.21 -18.75
C ALA A 298 9.71 4.10 -20.29
N ALA A 299 10.86 4.31 -20.92
CA ALA A 299 11.04 4.23 -22.37
C ALA A 299 11.08 2.78 -22.91
N GLN A 300 11.10 1.79 -22.02
CA GLN A 300 11.08 0.39 -22.43
C GLN A 300 9.68 0.01 -22.93
N PRO A 301 9.52 -0.44 -24.18
CA PRO A 301 8.23 -0.91 -24.68
C PRO A 301 7.78 -2.16 -23.90
N ALA A 302 6.49 -2.25 -23.60
CA ALA A 302 5.88 -3.48 -23.10
C ALA A 302 6.01 -4.56 -24.19
N GLY A 303 7.00 -5.43 -24.06
CA GLY A 303 7.26 -6.52 -25.01
C GLY A 303 7.70 -7.78 -24.26
N ASP A 304 7.46 -8.94 -24.87
CA ASP A 304 7.63 -10.26 -24.25
C ASP A 304 9.07 -10.66 -23.89
N LYS A 305 10.08 -9.84 -24.23
CA LYS A 305 11.47 -10.14 -23.91
C LYS A 305 11.88 -9.47 -22.59
N PRO A 306 12.33 -10.24 -21.59
CA PRO A 306 12.86 -9.66 -20.35
C PRO A 306 14.07 -8.79 -20.67
N ALA A 307 14.08 -7.53 -20.19
CA ALA A 307 15.31 -6.75 -20.19
C ALA A 307 16.13 -7.11 -18.94
N SER A 308 17.40 -7.39 -19.17
CA SER A 308 18.39 -7.50 -18.12
C SER A 308 19.11 -6.15 -17.97
N TRP A 309 19.23 -5.70 -16.73
CA TRP A 309 19.94 -4.47 -16.39
C TRP A 309 21.14 -4.81 -15.54
N ASP A 310 22.33 -4.51 -16.05
CA ASP A 310 23.54 -4.55 -15.26
C ASP A 310 23.67 -3.26 -14.46
N LEU A 311 23.29 -3.34 -13.19
CA LEU A 311 23.39 -2.21 -12.28
C LEU A 311 24.63 -2.30 -11.39
N ARG A 312 25.57 -3.24 -11.59
CA ARG A 312 26.67 -3.52 -10.63
C ARG A 312 27.47 -2.29 -10.19
N GLU A 313 27.63 -1.31 -11.08
CA GLU A 313 28.37 -0.07 -10.83
C GLU A 313 27.54 1.08 -10.21
N LEU A 314 26.21 0.94 -10.10
CA LEU A 314 25.33 2.01 -9.61
C LEU A 314 25.41 2.17 -8.09
N ARG A 315 26.03 3.25 -7.60
CA ARG A 315 26.33 3.37 -6.16
C ARG A 315 25.17 3.85 -5.29
N SER A 316 24.13 4.44 -5.85
CA SER A 316 22.99 5.00 -5.12
C SER A 316 21.76 5.14 -6.01
N LEU A 317 20.58 5.06 -5.40
CA LEU A 317 19.27 5.31 -6.02
C LEU A 317 18.49 6.28 -5.14
N ASP A 318 17.73 7.18 -5.76
CA ASP A 318 16.73 7.93 -5.03
C ASP A 318 15.54 7.04 -4.62
N ALA A 319 14.78 7.49 -3.63
CA ALA A 319 13.64 6.74 -3.10
C ALA A 319 12.55 6.48 -4.14
N ALA A 320 12.43 7.35 -5.15
CA ALA A 320 11.45 7.21 -6.23
C ALA A 320 11.80 6.07 -7.19
N THR A 321 13.07 5.95 -7.56
CA THR A 321 13.56 4.87 -8.41
C THR A 321 13.51 3.54 -7.69
N ALA A 322 13.84 3.52 -6.39
CA ALA A 322 13.70 2.34 -5.56
C ALA A 322 12.25 1.84 -5.50
N ALA A 323 11.27 2.74 -5.31
CA ALA A 323 9.85 2.38 -5.31
C ALA A 323 9.41 1.78 -6.65
N MET A 324 9.85 2.36 -7.76
CA MET A 324 9.50 1.88 -9.09
C MET A 324 10.11 0.50 -9.38
N LEU A 325 11.35 0.24 -8.96
CA LEU A 325 11.98 -1.08 -9.08
C LEU A 325 11.27 -2.12 -8.23
N LEU A 326 10.92 -1.78 -6.98
CA LEU A 326 10.18 -2.66 -6.07
C LEU A 326 8.81 -3.06 -6.61
N ARG A 327 8.14 -2.19 -7.38
CA ARG A 327 6.87 -2.51 -8.05
C ARG A 327 7.03 -3.39 -9.29
N ARG A 328 8.19 -3.38 -9.94
CA ARG A 328 8.44 -4.10 -11.20
C ARG A 328 9.10 -5.47 -11.01
N SER A 329 9.83 -5.70 -9.92
CA SER A 329 10.59 -6.95 -9.72
C SER A 329 9.74 -8.22 -9.57
N ASP A 330 8.46 -8.08 -9.23
CA ASP A 330 7.60 -9.20 -8.83
C ASP A 330 6.44 -9.48 -9.81
N ARG A 331 6.40 -8.84 -11.00
CA ARG A 331 5.40 -9.14 -12.05
C ARG A 331 5.90 -10.28 -12.97
N PRO A 332 5.07 -11.28 -13.30
CA PRO A 332 5.49 -12.49 -14.04
C PRO A 332 6.05 -12.25 -15.45
N HIS A 333 5.84 -11.07 -16.04
CA HIS A 333 6.33 -10.69 -17.38
C HIS A 333 7.50 -9.71 -17.36
N VAL A 334 7.92 -9.24 -16.18
CA VAL A 334 9.08 -8.37 -15.99
C VAL A 334 9.99 -9.05 -14.98
N ALA A 335 10.70 -10.07 -15.43
CA ALA A 335 11.81 -10.63 -14.67
C ALA A 335 12.96 -9.63 -14.66
N ALA A 336 12.87 -8.62 -13.79
CA ALA A 336 14.05 -7.86 -13.41
C ALA A 336 14.89 -8.76 -12.50
N ASP A 337 15.68 -9.65 -13.10
CA ASP A 337 16.74 -10.34 -12.37
C ASP A 337 17.82 -9.31 -12.06
N ILE A 338 17.61 -8.55 -10.97
CA ILE A 338 18.60 -7.64 -10.42
C ILE A 338 19.70 -8.52 -9.84
N GLN A 339 20.61 -8.97 -10.70
CA GLN A 339 21.85 -9.65 -10.34
C GLN A 339 22.80 -8.64 -9.74
N ALA A 340 22.45 -8.25 -8.53
CA ALA A 340 23.29 -7.41 -7.73
C ALA A 340 24.00 -8.28 -6.69
N PRO A 341 25.29 -8.03 -6.41
CA PRO A 341 26.04 -8.76 -5.39
C PRO A 341 25.22 -8.90 -4.07
N ARG A 342 25.45 -9.91 -3.23
CA ARG A 342 24.72 -10.03 -1.94
C ARG A 342 24.74 -8.71 -1.12
N ALA A 343 25.86 -7.98 -1.19
CA ALA A 343 26.04 -6.63 -0.63
C ALA A 343 25.04 -5.59 -1.17
N TRP A 344 24.58 -5.75 -2.40
CA TRP A 344 23.60 -4.90 -3.06
C TRP A 344 22.15 -5.20 -2.68
N ARG A 345 21.79 -6.49 -2.48
CA ARG A 345 20.45 -6.87 -1.99
C ARG A 345 20.20 -6.34 -0.59
N ALA A 346 21.26 -6.33 0.23
CA ALA A 346 21.31 -5.58 1.48
C ALA A 346 21.23 -4.06 1.22
N ARG A 347 21.95 -3.52 0.23
CA ARG A 347 21.88 -2.09 -0.16
C ARG A 347 20.59 -1.63 -0.86
N LEU A 348 19.63 -2.49 -1.18
CA LEU A 348 18.34 -2.12 -1.76
C LEU A 348 17.24 -2.14 -0.71
N GLN A 349 17.30 -3.09 0.23
CA GLN A 349 16.53 -3.01 1.49
C GLN A 349 17.00 -1.88 2.38
N LEU A 350 18.22 -1.46 2.09
CA LEU A 350 19.03 -0.75 3.00
C LEU A 350 20.09 0.01 2.12
N LYS A 351 19.68 0.90 1.20
CA LYS A 351 20.30 2.22 0.85
C LYS A 351 19.24 3.32 0.59
N LEU A 352 18.07 3.36 1.22
CA LEU A 352 17.40 2.53 2.24
C LEU A 352 18.16 2.13 3.56
N SER A 353 19.53 2.12 3.66
CA SER A 353 20.67 1.87 4.64
C SER A 353 21.97 2.41 4.04
N GLY A 354 22.42 3.52 4.56
CA GLY A 354 23.74 3.53 5.16
C GLY A 354 23.72 2.81 6.51
N LEU A 355 24.05 1.51 6.51
CA LEU A 355 24.54 0.71 7.64
C LEU A 355 24.97 -0.66 7.12
N LEU A 356 26.17 -1.10 7.49
CA LEU A 356 27.04 -2.08 6.82
C LEU A 356 27.89 -1.37 5.73
N ASP A 357 28.88 -0.56 6.05
CA ASP A 357 29.94 -0.77 7.06
C ASP A 357 29.52 -1.11 8.49
#